data_AF-A0A061FJ79-F1
#
_entry.id   AF-A0A061FJ79-F1
#
_cell.length_a   1.000
_cell.length_b   1.000
_cell.length_c   1.000
_cell.angle_alpha   90.00
_cell.angle_beta   90.00
_cell.angle_gamma   90.00
#
_symmetry.space_group_name_H-M   'P 1'
#
loop_
_entity.id
_entity.type
_entity.pdbx_description
1 polymer ?
#
loop_
_entity_poly.entity_id
_entity_poly.type
_entity_poly.pdbx_seq_one_letter_code
_entity_poly.pdbx_strand_id
1 'polypeptide(L)'
;MLILPLKTRLMLAALSFLADVFCSSDATSVNRFLTKFLDLKASPSTSTKPDNGIVSSDIMVDRTRKLWFRLFTNTAIADVADGGGLPIPIIVYFHGGGFTFMAANSMLYDGLCKRLAREVPAIVVSVSYRLLPEHRYRSQYEDGFDVLKFIDNPKFEGFLASSANTKKQFFIAGGSACHDSALS
;
A
#
# COMPACT_ATOMS: atom_id res chain seq x y z
N MET A 1 15.66 -29.24 -14.29
CA MET A 1 16.05 -28.51 -13.06
C MET A 1 16.24 -27.05 -13.43
N LEU A 2 15.39 -26.14 -12.97
CA LEU A 2 15.55 -24.70 -13.26
C LEU A 2 16.69 -24.16 -12.38
N ILE A 3 17.82 -23.79 -12.98
CA ILE A 3 18.97 -23.23 -12.25
C ILE A 3 18.79 -21.72 -12.20
N LEU A 4 18.44 -21.19 -11.01
CA LEU A 4 18.30 -19.75 -10.80
C LEU A 4 19.67 -19.03 -10.88
N PRO A 5 19.73 -17.80 -11.44
CA PRO A 5 20.94 -16.99 -11.45
C PRO A 5 21.52 -16.79 -10.05
N LEU A 6 22.85 -16.71 -9.94
CA LEU A 6 23.55 -16.56 -8.65
C LEU A 6 23.05 -15.36 -7.83
N LYS A 7 22.76 -14.23 -8.50
CA LYS A 7 22.20 -13.03 -7.85
C LYS A 7 20.86 -13.32 -7.18
N THR A 8 19.98 -14.07 -7.84
CA THR A 8 18.67 -14.46 -7.29
C THR A 8 18.84 -15.43 -6.12
N ARG A 9 19.78 -16.39 -6.23
CA ARG A 9 20.09 -17.31 -5.11
C ARG A 9 20.62 -16.55 -3.89
N LEU A 10 21.51 -15.59 -4.09
CA LEU A 10 22.05 -14.77 -3.00
C LEU A 10 20.97 -13.90 -2.36
N MET A 11 20.08 -13.31 -3.17
CA MET A 11 18.93 -12.54 -2.68
C MET A 11 17.97 -13.40 -1.87
N LEU A 12 17.63 -14.60 -2.33
CA LEU A 12 16.76 -15.53 -1.61
C LEU A 12 17.39 -16.01 -0.30
N ALA A 13 18.70 -16.29 -0.31
CA ALA A 13 19.43 -16.68 0.91
C ALA A 13 19.43 -15.54 1.94
N ALA A 14 19.67 -14.30 1.50
CA ALA A 14 19.59 -13.12 2.38
C ALA A 14 18.16 -12.92 2.92
N LEU A 15 17.14 -13.12 2.09
CA LEU A 15 15.74 -13.02 2.51
C LEU A 15 15.39 -14.10 3.55
N SER A 16 15.83 -15.34 3.36
CA SER A 16 15.63 -16.44 4.32
C SER A 16 16.33 -16.14 5.65
N PHE A 17 17.60 -15.73 5.60
CA PHE A 17 18.34 -15.37 6.80
C PHE A 17 17.67 -14.23 7.57
N LEU A 18 17.19 -13.20 6.87
CA LEU A 18 16.44 -12.12 7.48
C LEU A 18 15.15 -12.64 8.11
N ALA A 19 14.38 -13.48 7.41
CA ALA A 19 13.19 -14.10 7.97
C ALA A 19 13.49 -14.88 9.26
N ASP A 20 14.57 -15.65 9.32
CA ASP A 20 15.00 -16.40 10.51
C ASP A 20 15.46 -15.49 11.66
N VAL A 21 16.02 -14.32 11.36
CA VAL A 21 16.42 -13.32 12.36
C VAL A 21 15.21 -12.57 12.93
N PHE A 22 14.19 -12.32 12.10
CA PHE A 22 13.02 -11.54 12.51
C PHE A 22 11.89 -12.39 13.06
N CYS A 23 11.69 -13.60 12.56
CA CYS A 23 10.66 -14.52 12.98
C CYS A 23 11.28 -15.57 13.91
N SER A 24 10.54 -15.98 14.93
CA SER A 24 10.92 -17.19 15.66
C SER A 24 10.88 -18.41 14.74
N SER A 25 11.69 -19.42 15.05
CA SER A 25 11.78 -20.68 14.28
C SER A 25 10.45 -21.45 14.20
N ASP A 26 9.49 -21.16 15.08
CA ASP A 26 8.13 -21.69 15.10
C ASP A 26 7.09 -20.76 14.44
N ALA A 27 7.52 -19.61 13.89
CA ALA A 27 6.70 -18.57 13.27
C ALA A 27 5.58 -18.00 14.17
N THR A 28 5.66 -18.17 15.50
CA THR A 28 4.64 -17.67 16.43
C THR A 28 4.88 -16.23 16.87
N SER A 29 6.11 -15.74 16.74
CA SER A 29 6.53 -14.42 17.20
C SER A 29 7.45 -13.73 16.20
N VAL A 30 7.40 -12.40 16.17
CA VAL A 30 8.21 -11.57 15.28
C VAL A 30 8.85 -10.45 16.09
N ASN A 31 10.15 -10.26 15.92
CA ASN A 31 10.89 -9.20 16.60
C ASN A 31 10.56 -7.83 16.00
N ARG A 32 9.47 -7.23 16.50
CA ARG A 32 8.96 -5.93 16.05
C ARG A 32 9.95 -4.79 16.21
N PHE A 33 10.83 -4.88 17.20
CA PHE A 33 11.85 -3.86 17.41
C PHE A 33 12.82 -3.85 16.22
N LEU A 34 13.36 -5.01 15.86
CA LEU A 34 14.32 -5.11 14.76
C LEU A 34 13.66 -4.80 13.41
N THR A 35 12.43 -5.29 13.18
CA THR A 35 11.72 -4.98 11.93
C THR A 35 11.44 -3.47 11.80
N LYS A 36 11.05 -2.80 12.89
CA LYS A 36 10.81 -1.35 12.87
C LYS A 36 12.09 -0.55 12.69
N PHE A 37 13.21 -1.02 13.25
CA PHE A 37 14.50 -0.36 13.12
C PHE A 37 15.02 -0.38 11.68
N LEU A 38 14.79 -1.48 10.96
CA LEU A 38 15.26 -1.66 9.59
C LEU A 38 14.25 -1.19 8.54
N ASP A 39 13.00 -0.99 8.92
CA ASP A 39 11.95 -0.47 8.04
C ASP A 39 11.97 1.06 7.98
N LEU A 40 12.75 1.59 7.04
CA LEU A 40 12.81 3.01 6.76
C LEU A 40 11.44 3.53 6.30
N LYS A 41 10.94 4.58 6.96
CA LYS A 41 9.64 5.18 6.69
C LYS A 41 9.77 6.50 5.93
N ALA A 42 8.87 6.71 4.97
CA ALA A 42 8.74 7.96 4.23
C ALA A 42 7.65 8.85 4.86
N SER A 43 7.94 10.14 4.96
CA SER A 43 6.92 11.15 5.26
C SER A 43 6.08 11.46 4.00
N PRO A 44 4.79 11.80 4.15
CA PRO A 44 3.96 12.19 3.03
C PRO A 44 4.48 13.48 2.37
N SER A 45 4.32 13.57 1.05
CA SER A 45 4.62 14.77 0.24
C SER A 45 3.44 15.75 0.26
N THR A 46 3.70 17.03 0.50
CA THR A 46 2.67 18.06 0.59
C THR A 46 2.44 18.76 -0.75
N SER A 47 1.31 19.44 -0.91
CA SER A 47 1.03 20.26 -2.10
C SER A 47 2.07 21.36 -2.33
N THR A 48 2.74 21.84 -1.28
CA THR A 48 3.82 22.85 -1.38
C THR A 48 5.15 22.26 -1.85
N LYS A 49 5.35 20.95 -1.69
CA LYS A 49 6.55 20.24 -2.13
C LYS A 49 6.15 18.87 -2.71
N PRO A 50 5.55 18.86 -3.93
CA PRO A 50 5.18 17.62 -4.58
C PRO A 50 6.44 16.83 -4.95
N ASP A 51 6.38 15.52 -4.79
CA ASP A 51 7.47 14.62 -5.19
C ASP A 51 7.22 14.18 -6.63
N ASN A 52 7.92 14.83 -7.57
CA ASN A 52 7.77 14.56 -9.01
C ASN A 52 6.29 14.63 -9.49
N GLY A 53 5.54 15.62 -9.00
CA GLY A 53 4.12 15.80 -9.33
C GLY A 53 3.16 14.93 -8.50
N ILE A 54 3.66 14.14 -7.54
CA ILE A 54 2.83 13.34 -6.65
C ILE A 54 2.72 13.99 -5.26
N VAL A 55 1.49 14.25 -4.85
CA VAL A 55 1.13 14.62 -3.48
C VAL A 55 0.66 13.37 -2.76
N SER A 56 1.02 13.24 -1.49
CA SER A 56 0.56 12.12 -0.67
C SER A 56 0.07 12.55 0.70
N SER A 57 -0.92 11.83 1.23
CA SER A 57 -1.52 12.13 2.52
C SER A 57 -1.95 10.86 3.24
N ASP A 58 -1.84 10.86 4.57
CA ASP A 58 -2.25 9.73 5.40
C ASP A 58 -3.68 9.96 5.91
N ILE A 59 -4.57 9.01 5.62
CA ILE A 59 -6.00 9.10 5.96
C ILE A 59 -6.34 7.98 6.95
N MET A 60 -6.87 8.36 8.11
CA MET A 60 -7.29 7.44 9.16
C MET A 60 -8.72 6.96 8.91
N VAL A 61 -8.89 5.65 8.78
CA VAL A 61 -10.19 5.00 8.57
C VAL A 61 -10.81 4.61 9.91
N ASP A 62 -10.03 3.98 10.79
CA ASP A 62 -10.49 3.54 12.11
C ASP A 62 -9.39 3.75 13.15
N ARG A 63 -9.65 4.65 14.11
CA ARG A 63 -8.70 4.96 15.19
C ARG A 63 -8.51 3.82 16.17
N THR A 64 -9.53 2.97 16.38
CA THR A 64 -9.49 1.88 17.35
C THR A 64 -8.51 0.79 16.90
N ARG A 65 -8.58 0.43 15.62
CA ARG A 65 -7.66 -0.53 14.98
C ARG A 65 -6.37 0.10 14.48
N LYS A 66 -6.26 1.43 14.54
CA LYS A 66 -5.19 2.20 13.88
C LYS A 66 -5.10 1.85 12.39
N LEU A 67 -6.26 1.69 11.74
CA LEU A 67 -6.36 1.42 10.31
C LEU A 67 -6.30 2.74 9.55
N TRP A 68 -5.32 2.86 8.67
CA TRP A 68 -5.11 4.03 7.83
C TRP A 68 -4.56 3.59 6.47
N PHE A 69 -4.62 4.49 5.50
CA PHE A 69 -3.99 4.32 4.21
C PHE A 69 -3.26 5.60 3.79
N ARG A 70 -2.28 5.46 2.92
CA ARG A 70 -1.65 6.59 2.24
C ARG A 70 -2.29 6.78 0.87
N LEU A 71 -2.83 7.97 0.64
CA LEU A 71 -3.35 8.40 -0.65
C LEU A 71 -2.22 9.04 -1.46
N PHE A 72 -2.12 8.70 -2.74
CA PHE A 72 -1.22 9.34 -3.68
C PHE A 72 -2.04 9.91 -4.83
N THR A 73 -1.88 11.21 -5.04
CA THR A 73 -2.59 11.97 -6.08
C THR A 73 -1.56 12.63 -6.98
N ASN A 74 -1.69 12.38 -8.27
CA ASN A 74 -0.89 13.07 -9.27
C ASN A 74 -1.53 14.42 -9.60
N THR A 75 -0.79 15.51 -9.39
CA THR A 75 -1.31 16.88 -9.60
C THR A 75 -1.73 17.12 -11.05
N ALA A 76 -1.06 16.48 -12.02
CA ALA A 76 -1.42 16.61 -13.43
C ALA A 76 -2.83 16.05 -13.74
N ILE A 77 -3.31 15.09 -12.95
CA ILE A 77 -4.66 14.53 -13.12
C ILE A 77 -5.71 15.45 -12.51
N ALA A 78 -5.36 16.19 -11.44
CA ALA A 78 -6.26 17.16 -10.81
C ALA A 78 -6.74 18.21 -11.81
N ASP A 79 -5.84 18.69 -12.66
CA ASP A 79 -6.13 19.72 -13.65
C ASP A 79 -6.97 19.19 -14.82
N VAL A 80 -6.77 17.93 -15.22
CA VAL A 80 -7.48 17.31 -16.37
C VAL A 80 -8.91 16.88 -16.00
N ALA A 81 -9.13 16.54 -14.73
CA ALA A 81 -10.42 16.08 -14.25
C ALA A 81 -11.52 17.17 -14.42
N ASP A 82 -11.17 18.44 -14.27
CA ASP A 82 -12.13 19.56 -14.31
C ASP A 82 -12.75 19.80 -15.71
N GLY A 83 -12.18 19.19 -16.76
CA GLY A 83 -12.56 19.40 -18.17
C GLY A 83 -13.52 18.38 -18.80
N GLY A 84 -14.18 17.50 -18.02
CA GLY A 84 -15.09 16.48 -18.56
C GLY A 84 -14.39 15.24 -19.13
N GLY A 85 -13.20 14.91 -18.63
CA GLY A 85 -12.40 13.75 -19.05
C GLY A 85 -12.94 12.39 -18.57
N LEU A 86 -12.28 11.31 -19.02
CA LEU A 86 -12.56 9.92 -18.61
C LEU A 86 -12.39 9.73 -17.10
N PRO A 87 -13.10 8.75 -16.48
CA PRO A 87 -12.97 8.46 -15.05
C PRO A 87 -11.53 8.10 -14.67
N ILE A 88 -11.05 8.70 -13.59
CA ILE A 88 -9.70 8.45 -13.07
C ILE A 88 -9.68 7.08 -12.37
N PRO A 89 -8.77 6.17 -12.75
CA PRO A 89 -8.65 4.87 -12.08
C PRO A 89 -8.13 5.04 -10.64
N ILE A 90 -8.69 4.26 -9.72
CA ILE A 90 -8.27 4.19 -8.32
C ILE A 90 -7.66 2.82 -8.08
N ILE A 91 -6.37 2.78 -7.75
CA ILE A 91 -5.64 1.55 -7.44
C ILE A 91 -5.53 1.40 -5.93
N VAL A 92 -6.17 0.38 -5.38
CA VAL A 92 -6.01 -0.01 -3.97
C VAL A 92 -4.85 -1.00 -3.89
N TYR A 93 -3.76 -0.54 -3.27
CA TYR A 93 -2.50 -1.27 -3.19
C TYR A 93 -2.30 -1.86 -1.79
N PHE A 94 -2.04 -3.16 -1.75
CA PHE A 94 -1.65 -3.88 -0.54
C PHE A 94 -0.15 -4.17 -0.58
N HIS A 95 0.57 -3.66 0.41
CA HIS A 95 1.99 -3.90 0.51
C HIS A 95 2.30 -5.39 0.73
N GLY A 96 3.56 -5.78 0.49
CA GLY A 96 4.04 -7.14 0.71
C GLY A 96 4.63 -7.35 2.08
N GLY A 97 5.49 -8.36 2.19
CA GLY A 97 6.12 -8.73 3.47
C GLY A 97 5.42 -9.88 4.19
N GLY A 98 4.75 -10.78 3.47
CA GLY A 98 4.11 -11.99 4.03
C GLY A 98 3.11 -11.71 5.16
N PHE A 99 2.34 -10.63 5.05
CA PHE A 99 1.47 -10.08 6.12
C PHE A 99 2.16 -9.74 7.44
N THR A 100 3.48 -9.81 7.47
CA THR A 100 4.28 -9.74 8.69
C THR A 100 5.13 -8.48 8.70
N PHE A 101 5.62 -8.03 7.55
CA PHE A 101 6.59 -6.94 7.48
C PHE A 101 6.02 -5.70 6.79
N MET A 102 6.67 -4.56 7.07
CA MET A 102 6.48 -3.28 6.38
C MET A 102 5.11 -2.63 6.62
N ALA A 103 4.90 -1.44 6.06
CA ALA A 103 3.62 -0.75 6.05
C ALA A 103 3.46 0.12 4.79
N ALA A 104 2.31 0.76 4.63
CA ALA A 104 2.04 1.68 3.51
C ALA A 104 3.05 2.82 3.36
N ASN A 105 3.66 3.28 4.47
CA ASN A 105 4.68 4.33 4.48
C ASN A 105 6.13 3.81 4.48
N SER A 106 6.36 2.51 4.33
CA SER A 106 7.72 2.00 4.13
C SER A 106 8.29 2.59 2.85
N MET A 107 9.53 3.11 2.87
CA MET A 107 10.14 3.83 1.75
C MET A 107 10.07 3.07 0.42
N LEU A 108 10.23 1.74 0.47
CA LEU A 108 10.09 0.87 -0.71
C LEU A 108 8.70 0.99 -1.35
N TYR A 109 7.65 0.88 -0.53
CA TYR A 109 6.26 0.91 -1.02
C TYR A 109 5.76 2.34 -1.29
N ASP A 110 6.24 3.33 -0.54
CA ASP A 110 5.98 4.74 -0.84
C ASP A 110 6.55 5.12 -2.21
N GLY A 111 7.80 4.78 -2.49
CA GLY A 111 8.43 5.01 -3.79
C GLY A 111 7.75 4.24 -4.93
N LEU A 112 7.35 2.99 -4.69
CA LEU A 112 6.59 2.19 -5.65
C LEU A 112 5.23 2.82 -5.97
N CYS A 113 4.46 3.24 -4.95
CA CYS A 113 3.13 3.84 -5.15
C CYS A 113 3.22 5.19 -5.86
N LYS A 114 4.23 6.02 -5.56
CA LYS A 114 4.51 7.26 -6.29
C LYS A 114 4.82 6.99 -7.76
N ARG A 115 5.68 6.00 -8.04
CA ARG A 115 6.00 5.61 -9.40
C ARG A 115 4.75 5.09 -10.14
N LEU A 116 3.94 4.28 -9.47
CA LEU A 116 2.70 3.75 -10.01
C LEU A 116 1.69 4.86 -10.36
N ALA A 117 1.45 5.81 -9.46
CA ALA A 117 0.56 6.96 -9.68
C ALA A 117 1.04 7.90 -10.81
N ARG A 118 2.34 7.87 -11.13
CA ARG A 118 2.93 8.64 -12.22
C ARG A 118 2.86 7.92 -13.56
N GLU A 119 3.22 6.63 -13.59
CA GLU A 119 3.27 5.83 -14.83
C GLU A 119 1.88 5.41 -15.30
N VAL A 120 1.00 5.13 -14.35
CA VAL A 120 -0.43 4.92 -14.59
C VAL A 120 -1.12 6.13 -13.98
N PRO A 121 -1.62 7.10 -14.78
CA PRO A 121 -2.29 8.29 -14.28
C PRO A 121 -3.53 7.92 -13.47
N ALA A 122 -3.31 7.60 -12.20
CA ALA A 122 -4.24 6.99 -11.28
C ALA A 122 -4.07 7.59 -9.90
N ILE A 123 -5.13 7.50 -9.12
CA ILE A 123 -5.05 7.68 -7.67
C ILE A 123 -4.62 6.35 -7.06
N VAL A 124 -3.63 6.35 -6.17
CA VAL A 124 -3.20 5.14 -5.49
C VAL A 124 -3.53 5.23 -4.00
N VAL A 125 -4.13 4.18 -3.46
CA VAL A 125 -4.53 4.02 -2.06
C VAL A 125 -3.71 2.87 -1.47
N SER A 126 -2.63 3.17 -0.74
CA SER A 126 -1.77 2.17 -0.12
C SER A 126 -2.24 1.85 1.30
N VAL A 127 -2.76 0.64 1.51
CA VAL A 127 -3.42 0.23 2.75
C VAL A 127 -2.39 -0.20 3.80
N SER A 128 -2.44 0.38 5.00
CA SER A 128 -1.65 -0.07 6.16
C SER A 128 -2.45 -1.07 6.99
N TYR A 129 -2.57 -2.30 6.49
CA TYR A 129 -3.31 -3.37 7.14
C TYR A 129 -2.59 -3.92 8.40
N ARG A 130 -3.34 -4.55 9.31
CA ARG A 130 -2.80 -5.17 10.53
C ARG A 130 -1.90 -6.37 10.24
N LEU A 131 -0.81 -6.53 10.97
CA LEU A 131 0.22 -7.55 10.69
C LEU A 131 0.10 -8.81 11.56
N LEU A 132 0.53 -9.94 11.01
CA LEU A 132 0.82 -11.18 11.73
C LEU A 132 2.11 -11.04 12.54
N PRO A 133 2.22 -11.70 13.71
CA PRO A 133 1.28 -12.69 14.26
C PRO A 133 0.20 -12.11 15.17
N GLU A 134 0.28 -10.83 15.55
CA GLU A 134 -0.62 -10.18 16.52
C GLU A 134 -2.06 -10.13 16.03
N HIS A 135 -2.24 -9.98 14.72
CA HIS A 135 -3.53 -9.98 14.08
C HIS A 135 -3.59 -11.11 13.06
N ARG A 136 -4.07 -12.27 13.52
CA ARG A 136 -4.27 -13.44 12.66
C ARG A 136 -5.39 -13.20 11.65
N TYR A 137 -5.43 -14.09 10.66
CA TYR A 137 -6.56 -14.22 9.75
C TYR A 137 -7.89 -14.16 10.53
N ARG A 138 -8.87 -13.32 10.16
CA ARG A 138 -9.08 -12.61 8.87
C ARG A 138 -8.67 -11.13 8.83
N SER A 139 -7.93 -10.64 9.83
CA SER A 139 -7.74 -9.21 10.08
C SER A 139 -7.31 -8.36 8.88
N GLN A 140 -6.39 -8.86 8.04
CA GLN A 140 -5.86 -8.15 6.87
C GLN A 140 -6.92 -7.90 5.79
N TYR A 141 -7.79 -8.89 5.59
CA TYR A 141 -8.87 -8.87 4.62
C TYR A 141 -9.97 -7.90 5.05
N GLU A 142 -10.32 -7.94 6.34
CA GLU A 142 -11.26 -7.01 6.94
C GLU A 142 -10.78 -5.57 6.80
N ASP A 143 -9.48 -5.33 7.06
CA ASP A 143 -8.89 -4.00 6.91
C ASP A 143 -8.95 -3.50 5.46
N GLY A 144 -8.61 -4.36 4.49
CA GLY A 144 -8.72 -4.03 3.08
C GLY A 144 -10.15 -3.73 2.65
N PHE A 145 -11.10 -4.54 3.10
CA PHE A 145 -12.52 -4.37 2.82
C PHE A 145 -13.09 -3.10 3.45
N ASP A 146 -12.68 -2.77 4.67
CA ASP A 146 -13.12 -1.56 5.35
C ASP A 146 -12.53 -0.30 4.70
N VAL A 147 -11.28 -0.35 4.22
CA VAL A 147 -10.74 0.75 3.41
C VAL A 147 -11.53 0.90 2.10
N LEU A 148 -11.84 -0.20 1.40
CA LEU A 148 -12.64 -0.16 0.17
C LEU A 148 -14.02 0.47 0.42
N LYS A 149 -14.72 0.06 1.48
CA LYS A 149 -15.99 0.68 1.88
C LYS A 149 -15.85 2.15 2.23
N PHE A 150 -14.78 2.51 2.92
CA PHE A 150 -14.51 3.89 3.33
C PHE A 150 -14.33 4.81 2.12
N ILE A 151 -13.56 4.38 1.12
CA ILE A 151 -13.31 5.20 -0.08
C ILE A 151 -14.45 5.15 -1.11
N ASP A 152 -15.27 4.10 -1.10
CA ASP A 152 -16.47 4.00 -1.94
C ASP A 152 -17.57 4.97 -1.47
N ASN A 153 -17.64 5.23 -0.15
CA ASN A 153 -18.61 6.13 0.47
C ASN A 153 -18.66 7.50 -0.25
N PRO A 154 -19.85 8.00 -0.63
CA PRO A 154 -20.00 9.30 -1.31
C PRO A 154 -19.52 10.49 -0.47
N LYS A 155 -19.45 10.33 0.86
CA LYS A 155 -18.92 11.37 1.78
C LYS A 155 -17.39 11.44 1.79
N PHE A 156 -16.69 10.51 1.14
CA PHE A 156 -15.25 10.55 1.06
C PHE A 156 -14.80 11.55 -0.01
N GLU A 157 -14.40 12.74 0.44
CA GLU A 157 -13.92 13.85 -0.41
C GLU A 157 -12.40 13.83 -0.64
N GLY A 158 -11.72 12.74 -0.26
CA GLY A 158 -10.26 12.64 -0.44
C GLY A 158 -9.85 12.48 -1.90
N PHE A 159 -10.76 12.06 -2.77
CA PHE A 159 -10.53 12.04 -4.21
C PHE A 159 -10.83 13.41 -4.83
N LEU A 160 -10.10 13.73 -5.90
CA LEU A 160 -10.30 14.97 -6.68
C LEU A 160 -11.79 15.15 -7.02
N ALA A 161 -12.30 16.37 -6.88
CA ALA A 161 -13.74 16.70 -6.94
C ALA A 161 -14.44 16.19 -8.21
N SER A 162 -13.75 16.14 -9.35
CA SER A 162 -14.31 15.60 -10.60
C SER A 162 -14.39 14.05 -10.64
N SER A 163 -13.53 13.34 -9.89
CA SER A 163 -13.65 11.89 -9.73
C SER A 163 -14.88 11.49 -8.89
N ALA A 164 -15.38 12.41 -8.05
CA ALA A 164 -16.55 12.15 -7.20
C ALA A 164 -17.87 12.04 -7.99
N ASN A 165 -17.95 12.63 -9.19
CA ASN A 165 -19.17 12.69 -10.00
C ASN A 165 -19.21 11.64 -11.13
N THR A 166 -18.16 10.84 -11.27
CA THR A 166 -18.03 9.81 -12.31
C THR A 166 -17.98 8.43 -11.66
N LYS A 167 -18.45 7.38 -12.37
CA LYS A 167 -18.38 5.99 -11.88
C LYS A 167 -16.94 5.66 -11.46
N LYS A 168 -16.69 5.51 -10.14
CA LYS A 168 -15.38 5.14 -9.59
C LYS A 168 -14.94 3.79 -10.16
N GLN A 169 -13.73 3.73 -10.70
CA GLN A 169 -13.14 2.49 -11.22
C GLN A 169 -12.03 2.03 -10.28
N PHE A 170 -12.32 0.98 -9.51
CA PHE A 170 -11.38 0.41 -8.55
C PHE A 170 -10.60 -0.74 -9.16
N PHE A 171 -9.29 -0.74 -8.94
CA PHE A 171 -8.37 -1.82 -9.27
C PHE A 171 -7.66 -2.26 -8.00
N ILE A 172 -7.55 -3.56 -7.77
CA ILE A 172 -6.83 -4.12 -6.63
C ILE A 172 -5.46 -4.58 -7.10
N ALA A 173 -4.41 -4.20 -6.37
CA ALA A 173 -3.03 -4.56 -6.66
C ALA A 173 -2.27 -4.87 -5.36
N GLY A 174 -1.17 -5.63 -5.46
CA GLY A 174 -0.27 -5.83 -4.33
C GLY A 174 0.88 -6.77 -4.67
N GLY A 175 1.92 -6.77 -3.84
CA GLY A 175 3.12 -7.58 -4.03
C GLY A 175 3.33 -8.60 -2.92
N SER A 176 3.79 -9.81 -3.26
CA SER A 176 4.33 -10.86 -2.36
C SER A 176 3.43 -11.46 -1.25
N ALA A 177 2.52 -10.72 -0.64
CA ALA A 177 1.55 -11.22 0.34
C ALA A 177 0.11 -11.11 -0.16
N CYS A 178 -0.17 -10.13 -1.04
CA CYS A 178 -1.49 -9.87 -1.61
C CYS A 178 -1.92 -10.89 -2.69
N HIS A 179 -1.00 -11.72 -3.22
CA HIS A 179 -1.36 -12.65 -4.30
C HIS A 179 -2.29 -13.79 -3.83
N ASP A 180 -2.32 -14.10 -2.53
CA ASP A 180 -3.34 -14.98 -1.95
C ASP A 180 -4.65 -14.24 -1.60
N SER A 181 -4.63 -12.91 -1.55
CA SER A 181 -5.78 -12.09 -1.14
C SER A 181 -6.80 -11.85 -2.24
N ALA A 182 -6.40 -12.01 -3.50
CA ALA A 182 -7.25 -11.73 -4.66
C ALA A 182 -8.09 -12.94 -5.11
N LEU A 183 -7.99 -14.10 -4.41
CA LEU A 183 -8.58 -15.38 -4.85
C LEU A 183 -9.43 -16.10 -3.80
N SER A 184 -9.78 -15.47 -2.67
CA SER A 184 -10.63 -16.08 -1.63
C SER A 184 -11.95 -15.34 -1.41
#